data_AF-M1CBX6-F1
#
_entry.id   AF-M1CBX6-F1
#
_cell.length_a   1.000
_cell.length_b   1.000
_cell.length_c   1.000
_cell.angle_alpha   90.00
_cell.angle_beta   90.00
_cell.angle_gamma   90.00
#
_symmetry.space_group_name_H-M   'P 1'
#
loop_
_entity.id
_entity.type
_entity.pdbx_description
1 polymer ?
#
loop_
_entity_poly.entity_id
_entity_poly.type
_entity_poly.pdbx_seq_one_letter_code
_entity_poly.pdbx_strand_id
1 'polypeptide(L)'
;MPICLYQVSRSIGDVYLKKPEFNRDPMFIQYGYPIPLKRAVMSAEPSILIRKIRPEDLFLIFASDGLWDQLSDDEAVDIVLKNPRSVSIDPLLFYQVL
;
A
#
# COMPACT_ATOMS: atom_id res chain seq x y z
N MET A 1 0.50 -8.14 23.04
CA MET A 1 1.47 -7.97 21.95
C MET A 1 1.35 -6.54 21.45
N PRO A 2 2.40 -5.71 21.53
CA PRO A 2 2.31 -4.34 21.04
C PRO A 2 2.27 -4.35 19.52
N ILE A 3 1.52 -3.38 19.01
CA ILE A 3 0.99 -3.24 17.66
C ILE A 3 2.09 -3.00 16.62
N CYS A 4 1.81 -3.52 15.42
CA CYS A 4 2.56 -3.45 14.17
C CYS A 4 3.04 -2.03 13.81
N LEU A 5 4.27 -1.66 14.20
CA LEU A 5 4.97 -0.46 13.71
C LEU A 5 6.17 -0.80 12.80
N TYR A 6 6.44 -2.07 12.54
CA TYR A 6 7.66 -2.53 11.86
C TYR A 6 7.48 -3.10 10.44
N GLN A 7 6.25 -3.32 9.96
CA GLN A 7 6.06 -4.00 8.67
C GLN A 7 6.10 -3.05 7.45
N VAL A 8 5.85 -1.76 7.65
CA VAL A 8 5.67 -0.81 6.55
C VAL A 8 6.78 0.23 6.54
N SER A 9 7.62 0.24 5.50
CA SER A 9 8.71 1.22 5.31
C SER A 9 8.27 2.49 4.59
N ARG A 10 7.03 2.51 4.07
CA ARG A 10 6.49 3.62 3.26
C ARG A 10 5.03 3.90 3.60
N SER A 11 4.68 5.14 3.87
CA SER A 11 3.29 5.53 4.14
C SER A 11 2.96 6.89 3.51
N ILE A 12 1.68 7.24 3.48
CA ILE A 12 1.22 8.61 3.29
C ILE A 12 0.83 9.15 4.68
N GLY A 13 1.25 10.37 5.04
CA GLY A 13 1.07 10.90 6.40
C GLY A 13 2.31 10.74 7.28
N ASP A 14 2.15 10.35 8.54
CA ASP A 14 3.24 10.05 9.51
C ASP A 14 4.42 11.03 9.48
N VAL A 15 4.11 12.33 9.46
CA VAL A 15 5.12 13.39 9.29
C VAL A 15 6.22 13.32 10.35
N TYR A 16 5.88 12.90 11.57
CA TYR A 16 6.80 12.73 12.70
C TYR A 16 7.83 11.59 12.51
N LEU A 17 7.61 10.66 11.56
CA LEU A 17 8.55 9.61 11.16
C LEU A 17 9.40 9.98 9.92
N LYS A 18 8.98 11.03 9.21
CA LYS A 18 9.59 11.50 7.95
C LYS A 18 10.46 12.73 8.15
N LYS A 19 10.08 13.60 9.09
CA LYS A 19 10.73 14.88 9.36
C LYS A 19 11.13 14.96 10.83
N PRO A 20 12.43 14.83 11.16
CA PRO A 20 12.93 14.88 12.54
C PRO A 20 12.54 16.14 13.32
N GLU A 21 12.24 17.23 12.62
CA GLU A 21 11.84 18.51 13.21
C GLU A 21 10.47 18.41 13.92
N PHE A 22 9.56 17.60 13.38
CA PHE A 22 8.21 17.41 13.94
C PHE A 22 8.16 16.29 14.99
N ASN A 23 9.21 15.46 15.09
CA ASN A 23 9.29 14.40 16.08
C ASN A 23 9.23 14.93 17.53
N ARG A 24 9.63 16.20 17.75
CA ARG A 24 9.67 16.85 19.07
C ARG A 24 8.47 17.73 19.37
N ASP A 25 7.52 17.84 18.46
CA ASP A 25 6.31 18.65 18.69
C ASP A 25 5.46 18.00 19.78
N PRO A 26 5.07 18.73 20.85
CA PRO A 26 4.22 18.21 21.92
C PRO A 26 2.95 17.50 21.43
N MET A 27 2.40 17.89 20.28
CA MET A 27 1.23 17.21 19.68
C MET A 27 1.53 15.77 19.28
N PHE A 28 2.77 15.47 18.87
CA PHE A 28 3.20 14.17 18.38
C PHE A 28 3.97 13.36 19.43
N ILE A 29 4.36 13.94 20.58
CA ILE A 29 5.05 13.23 21.67
C ILE A 29 4.22 12.05 22.21
N GLN A 30 2.89 12.17 22.28
CA GLN A 30 2.01 11.09 22.73
C GLN A 30 1.97 9.87 21.78
N TYR A 31 2.29 10.08 20.50
CA TYR A 31 2.39 9.04 19.46
C TYR A 31 3.85 8.76 19.06
N GLY A 32 4.79 9.49 19.66
CA GLY A 32 6.17 9.57 19.25
C GLY A 32 7.03 8.50 19.93
N TYR A 33 8.06 8.08 19.23
CA TYR A 33 9.11 7.23 19.79
C TYR A 33 9.82 8.00 20.92
N PRO A 34 10.09 7.40 22.09
CA PRO A 34 10.80 8.08 23.20
C PRO A 34 12.24 8.47 22.84
N ILE A 35 12.75 7.99 21.70
CA ILE A 35 14.11 8.22 21.21
C ILE A 35 14.05 9.20 20.03
N PRO A 36 14.77 10.33 20.09
CA PRO A 36 14.82 11.28 18.97
C PRO A 36 15.31 10.63 17.68
N LEU A 37 14.55 10.79 16.60
CA LEU A 37 14.96 10.33 15.27
C LEU A 37 16.12 11.19 14.74
N LYS A 38 17.21 10.54 14.35
CA LYS A 38 18.37 11.22 13.71
C LYS A 38 18.18 11.46 12.21
N ARG A 39 17.27 10.71 11.57
CA ARG A 39 16.95 10.75 10.14
C ARG A 39 15.53 10.24 9.90
N ALA A 40 14.98 10.52 8.72
CA ALA A 40 13.72 9.91 8.26
C ALA A 40 13.83 8.38 8.28
N VAL A 41 12.85 7.72 8.89
CA VAL A 41 12.77 6.23 8.94
C VAL A 41 11.67 5.68 8.04
N MET A 42 10.87 6.56 7.46
CA MET A 42 9.76 6.24 6.56
C MET A 42 9.81 7.14 5.34
N SER A 43 9.43 6.62 4.17
CA SER A 43 9.28 7.42 2.95
C SER A 43 7.82 7.54 2.55
N ALA A 44 7.46 8.60 1.83
CA ALA A 44 6.17 8.71 1.15
C ALA A 44 6.27 8.40 -0.35
N GLU A 45 7.48 8.10 -0.84
CA GLU A 45 7.73 7.83 -2.24
C GLU A 45 7.26 6.42 -2.62
N PRO A 46 6.31 6.28 -3.56
CA PRO A 46 5.84 4.97 -3.99
C PRO A 46 6.88 4.29 -4.90
N SER A 47 6.78 2.97 -5.03
CA SER A 47 7.48 2.24 -6.10
C SER A 47 6.55 2.19 -7.32
N ILE A 48 7.02 2.69 -8.47
CA ILE A 48 6.23 2.73 -9.70
C ILE A 48 6.68 1.58 -10.60
N LEU A 49 5.74 0.72 -11.00
CA LEU A 49 5.95 -0.33 -11.99
C LEU A 49 4.99 -0.12 -13.16
N ILE A 50 5.55 -0.07 -14.37
CA ILE A 50 4.78 0.06 -15.61
C ILE A 50 4.82 -1.27 -16.35
N ARG A 51 3.66 -1.86 -16.62
CA ARG A 51 3.52 -3.10 -17.40
C ARG A 51 2.51 -2.89 -18.51
N LYS A 52 2.85 -3.34 -19.73
CA LYS A 52 1.91 -3.39 -20.84
C LYS A 52 1.00 -4.61 -20.66
N ILE A 53 -0.32 -4.38 -20.65
CA ILE A 53 -1.32 -5.45 -20.59
C ILE A 53 -1.23 -6.26 -21.87
N ARG A 54 -1.16 -7.58 -21.74
CA ARG A 54 -1.17 -8.50 -22.87
C ARG A 54 -2.49 -9.28 -22.93
N PRO A 55 -2.84 -9.88 -24.08
CA PRO A 55 -4.07 -10.67 -24.21
C PRO A 55 -4.16 -11.88 -23.25
N GLU A 56 -3.02 -12.36 -22.74
CA GLU A 56 -2.97 -13.48 -21.80
C GLU A 56 -3.23 -13.05 -20.34
N ASP A 57 -3.22 -11.75 -20.04
CA ASP A 57 -3.49 -11.21 -18.71
C ASP A 57 -5.01 -11.16 -18.47
N LEU A 58 -5.54 -12.07 -17.65
CA LEU A 58 -6.99 -12.22 -17.46
C LEU A 58 -7.59 -11.18 -16.49
N PHE A 59 -6.93 -10.91 -15.38
CA PHE A 59 -7.38 -9.98 -14.35
C PHE A 59 -6.22 -9.55 -13.45
N LEU A 60 -6.45 -8.51 -12.64
CA LEU A 60 -5.51 -8.01 -11.64
C LEU A 60 -6.23 -7.91 -10.29
N ILE A 61 -5.59 -8.43 -9.23
CA ILE A 61 -6.14 -8.38 -7.86
C ILE A 61 -5.38 -7.31 -7.07
N PHE A 62 -6.11 -6.32 -6.58
CA PHE A 62 -5.62 -5.37 -5.58
C PHE A 62 -6.32 -5.61 -4.26
N ALA A 63 -5.55 -5.75 -3.18
CA ALA A 63 -6.10 -5.86 -1.83
C ALA A 63 -5.10 -5.34 -0.78
N SER A 64 -5.61 -5.02 0.40
CA SER A 64 -4.82 -4.66 1.56
C SER A 64 -4.14 -5.88 2.20
N ASP A 65 -3.14 -5.61 3.03
CA ASP A 65 -2.47 -6.58 3.91
C ASP A 65 -3.45 -7.51 4.64
N GLY A 66 -4.54 -6.98 5.20
CA GLY A 66 -5.53 -7.80 5.92
C GLY A 66 -6.16 -8.94 5.11
N LEU A 67 -6.22 -8.85 3.76
CA LEU A 67 -6.65 -9.98 2.93
C LEU A 67 -5.50 -10.96 2.70
N TRP A 68 -4.33 -10.45 2.34
CA TRP A 68 -3.14 -11.25 2.02
C TRP A 68 -2.53 -11.95 3.25
N ASP A 69 -2.86 -11.49 4.45
CA ASP A 69 -2.53 -12.18 5.70
C ASP A 69 -3.33 -13.49 5.86
N GLN A 70 -4.44 -13.65 5.14
CA GLN A 70 -5.34 -14.80 5.24
C GLN A 70 -5.32 -15.70 4.01
N LEU A 71 -4.88 -15.19 2.86
CA LEU A 71 -4.92 -15.91 1.58
C LEU A 71 -3.57 -15.87 0.90
N SER A 72 -3.18 -17.01 0.33
CA SER A 72 -2.08 -17.07 -0.63
C SER A 72 -2.50 -16.50 -1.99
N ASP A 73 -1.49 -16.14 -2.81
CA ASP A 73 -1.69 -15.67 -4.18
C ASP A 73 -2.52 -16.66 -5.01
N ASP A 74 -2.22 -17.95 -4.90
CA ASP A 74 -2.92 -19.02 -5.63
C ASP A 74 -4.38 -19.15 -5.19
N GLU A 75 -4.67 -19.09 -3.89
CA GLU A 75 -6.04 -19.13 -3.38
C GLU A 75 -6.86 -17.93 -3.86
N ALA A 76 -6.26 -16.73 -3.88
CA ALA A 76 -6.94 -15.54 -4.38
C ALA A 76 -7.25 -15.66 -5.88
N VAL A 77 -6.32 -16.17 -6.68
CA VAL A 77 -6.52 -16.46 -8.10
C VAL A 77 -7.65 -17.48 -8.29
N ASP A 78 -7.63 -18.57 -7.52
CA ASP A 78 -8.65 -19.62 -7.56
C ASP A 78 -10.05 -19.11 -7.24
N ILE A 79 -10.17 -18.24 -6.23
CA ILE A 79 -11.45 -17.64 -5.81
C ILE A 79 -12.03 -16.78 -6.94
N VAL A 80 -11.20 -15.96 -7.58
CA VAL A 80 -11.62 -15.09 -8.69
C VAL A 80 -12.00 -15.93 -9.91
N LEU A 81 -11.21 -16.96 -10.24
CA LEU A 81 -11.50 -17.86 -11.35
C LEU A 81 -12.81 -18.64 -11.17
N LYS A 82 -13.12 -19.06 -9.93
CA LYS A 82 -14.37 -19.76 -9.60
C LYS A 82 -15.60 -18.84 -9.60
N ASN A 83 -15.40 -17.53 -9.50
CA ASN A 83 -16.48 -16.54 -9.40
C ASN A 83 -16.29 -15.38 -10.42
N PRO A 84 -16.29 -15.67 -11.73
CA PRO A 84 -16.09 -14.64 -12.73
C PRO A 84 -17.26 -13.66 -12.72
N ARG A 85 -17.00 -12.38 -12.42
CA ARG A 85 -17.97 -11.30 -12.63
C ARG A 85 -17.66 -10.59 -13.94
N SER A 86 -18.68 -10.33 -14.75
CA SER A 86 -18.52 -9.51 -15.95
C SER A 86 -18.25 -8.06 -15.53
N VAL A 87 -16.99 -7.63 -15.59
CA VAL A 87 -16.62 -6.22 -15.47
C VAL A 87 -16.44 -5.69 -16.88
N SER A 88 -17.37 -4.85 -17.34
CA SER A 88 -17.23 -4.12 -18.59
C SER A 88 -16.18 -3.03 -18.40
N ILE A 89 -14.97 -3.25 -18.91
CA ILE A 89 -13.96 -2.21 -18.99
C ILE A 89 -14.26 -1.40 -20.26
N ASP A 90 -14.74 -0.17 -20.12
CA ASP A 90 -14.85 0.76 -21.25
C ASP A 90 -13.42 1.24 -21.60
N PRO A 91 -12.87 0.89 -22.78
CA PRO A 91 -11.53 1.31 -23.17
C PRO A 91 -11.38 2.83 -23.26
N LEU A 92 -12.47 3.58 -23.42
CA LEU A 92 -12.45 5.05 -23.52
C LEU A 92 -12.14 5.72 -22.17
N LEU A 93 -12.47 5.09 -21.04
CA LEU A 93 -12.17 5.65 -19.71
C LEU A 93 -10.67 5.63 -19.38
N PHE A 94 -9.91 4.68 -19.95
CA PHE A 94 -8.47 4.58 -19.68
C PHE A 94 -7.64 5.67 -20.38
N TYR A 95 -8.09 6.18 -21.53
CA TYR A 95 -7.39 7.25 -22.26
C TYR A 95 -7.65 8.64 -21.68
N GLN A 96 -8.66 8.80 -20.82
CA GLN A 96 -9.07 10.12 -20.33
C GLN A 96 -8.44 10.48 -18.97
N VAL A 97 -7.66 9.58 -18.37
CA VAL A 97 -7.00 9.76 -17.06
C VAL A 97 -5.46 9.85 -17.21
N LEU A 98 -4.92 9.73 -18.43
CA LEU A 98 -3.54 10.09 -18.77
C LEU A 98 -3.49 11.49 -19.39
#